data_AF-A0A0B6XT34-F1
#
_entry.id   AF-A0A0B6XT34-F1
#
_cell.length_a   1.000
_cell.length_b   1.000
_cell.length_c   1.000
_cell.angle_alpha   90.00
_cell.angle_beta   90.00
_cell.angle_gamma   90.00
#
_symmetry.space_group_name_H-M   'P 1'
#
loop_
_entity.id
_entity.type
_entity.pdbx_description
1 polymer ?
#
loop_
_entity_poly.entity_id
_entity_poly.type
_entity_poly.pdbx_seq_one_letter_code
_entity_poly.pdbx_strand_id
1 'polypeptide(L)' 'NDGAAAVLLMSEEKIKEKGLKPLAKIITHGDYATNPIDFSIAPALLIPRMLERANLKLSDISLFELNEAFSLV' A
#
# COMPACT_ATOMS: atom_id res chain seq x y z
N ASN A 1 2.16 9.39 -20.19
CA ASN A 1 2.27 10.47 -19.20
C ASN A 1 3.70 10.39 -18.68
N ASP A 2 4.36 11.53 -18.53
CA ASP A 2 5.78 11.60 -18.22
C ASP A 2 5.96 12.28 -16.85
N GLY A 3 6.59 11.60 -15.91
CA GLY A 3 6.78 12.09 -14.54
C GLY A 3 7.72 11.19 -13.74
N ALA A 4 8.21 11.69 -12.60
CA ALA A 4 9.10 10.97 -11.70
C ALA A 4 8.75 11.21 -10.23
N ALA A 5 9.03 10.22 -9.37
CA ALA A 5 8.87 10.29 -7.93
C ALA A 5 10.01 9.55 -7.22
N ALA A 6 10.31 9.91 -5.98
CA ALA A 6 11.31 9.24 -5.15
C ALA A 6 10.82 9.17 -3.70
N VAL A 7 11.10 8.05 -3.03
CA VAL A 7 10.83 7.81 -1.61
C VAL A 7 12.09 7.27 -0.95
N LEU A 8 12.49 7.85 0.19
CA LEU A 8 13.61 7.35 0.99
C LEU A 8 13.08 6.47 2.12
N LEU A 9 13.60 5.24 2.21
CA LEU A 9 13.28 4.30 3.28
C LEU A 9 14.43 4.20 4.27
N MET A 10 14.11 3.96 5.54
CA MET A 10 15.09 3.76 6.59
C MET A 10 14.55 2.79 7.64
N SER A 11 15.42 1.97 8.22
CA SER A 11 15.06 1.11 9.35
C SER A 11 14.73 1.93 10.58
N GLU A 12 13.85 1.41 11.44
CA GLU A 12 13.49 2.07 12.70
C GLU A 12 14.72 2.28 13.59
N GLU A 13 15.65 1.32 13.61
CA GLU A 13 16.92 1.43 14.33
C GLU A 13 17.75 2.63 13.87
N LYS A 14 17.92 2.80 12.56
CA LYS A 14 18.74 3.89 12.01
C LYS A 14 18.08 5.26 12.18
N ILE A 15 16.75 5.30 12.15
CA ILE A 15 15.97 6.50 12.49
C ILE A 15 16.25 6.93 13.94
N LYS A 16 16.24 5.98 14.89
CA LYS A 16 16.53 6.24 16.31
C LYS A 16 17.98 6.68 16.52
N GLU A 17 18.95 5.98 15.93
CA GLU A 17 20.38 6.34 15.99
C GLU A 17 20.63 7.78 15.53
N LYS A 18 19.93 8.21 14.46
CA LYS A 18 20.10 9.53 13.86
C LYS A 18 19.17 10.61 14.43
N GLY A 19 18.28 10.27 15.37
CA GLY A 19 17.31 11.21 15.93
C GLY A 19 16.35 11.80 14.90
N LEU A 20 16.02 11.05 13.85
CA LEU A 20 15.14 11.52 12.77
C LEU A 20 13.67 11.26 13.08
N LYS A 21 12.77 12.08 12.52
CA LYS A 21 11.32 11.88 12.61
C LYS A 21 10.77 11.33 11.29
N PRO A 22 10.20 10.11 11.25
CA PRO A 22 9.60 9.57 10.03
C PRO A 22 8.29 10.28 9.69
N LEU A 23 7.98 10.35 8.39
CA LEU A 23 6.70 10.88 7.89
C LEU A 23 5.58 9.82 7.96
N ALA A 24 5.92 8.56 7.69
CA ALA A 24 5.01 7.42 7.71
C ALA A 24 5.77 6.12 8.00
N LYS A 25 5.03 5.05 8.27
CA LYS A 25 5.55 3.68 8.45
C LYS A 25 4.82 2.74 7.50
N ILE A 26 5.56 1.90 6.79
CA ILE A 26 4.97 0.79 6.02
C ILE A 26 4.60 -0.31 7.01
N ILE A 27 3.30 -0.61 7.14
CA ILE A 27 2.79 -1.59 8.11
C ILE A 27 2.59 -2.98 7.49
N THR A 28 2.31 -3.06 6.20
CA THR A 28 2.15 -4.31 5.44
C THR A 28 2.38 -4.03 3.95
N HIS A 29 2.69 -5.07 3.20
CA HIS A 29 2.72 -5.06 1.75
C HIS A 29 2.28 -6.42 1.21
N GLY A 30 1.82 -6.47 -0.03
CA GLY A 30 1.44 -7.72 -0.66
C GLY A 30 1.05 -7.55 -2.12
N ASP A 31 0.85 -8.67 -2.77
CA ASP A 31 0.45 -8.82 -4.15
C ASP A 31 -0.67 -9.86 -4.25
N TYR A 32 -1.46 -9.76 -5.32
CA TYR A 32 -2.50 -10.72 -5.64
C TYR A 32 -2.51 -10.95 -7.15
N ALA A 33 -2.37 -12.21 -7.56
CA ALA A 33 -2.49 -12.61 -8.95
C ALA A 33 -3.87 -13.24 -9.21
N THR A 34 -4.45 -12.92 -10.36
CA THR A 34 -5.70 -13.49 -10.87
C THR A 34 -5.56 -13.75 -12.37
N ASN A 35 -6.60 -14.28 -13.02
CA ASN A 35 -6.59 -14.45 -14.47
C ASN A 35 -6.33 -13.10 -15.16
N PRO A 36 -5.53 -13.06 -16.24
CA PRO A 36 -5.21 -11.80 -16.91
C PRO A 36 -6.42 -10.99 -17.36
N ILE A 37 -7.54 -11.65 -17.70
CA ILE A 37 -8.78 -10.96 -18.09
C ILE A 37 -9.44 -10.24 -16.90
N ASP A 38 -9.16 -10.69 -15.68
CA ASP A 38 -9.73 -10.18 -14.42
C ASP A 38 -8.71 -9.31 -13.64
N PHE A 39 -7.59 -8.91 -14.24
CA PHE A 39 -6.51 -8.23 -13.50
C PHE A 39 -6.98 -6.98 -12.75
N SER A 40 -7.98 -6.29 -13.27
CA SER A 40 -8.51 -5.05 -12.72
C SER A 40 -9.21 -5.24 -11.37
N ILE A 41 -9.67 -6.46 -11.03
CA ILE A 41 -10.25 -6.76 -9.72
C ILE A 41 -9.22 -7.21 -8.67
N ALA A 42 -7.93 -7.31 -9.03
CA ALA A 42 -6.89 -7.71 -8.10
C ALA A 42 -6.82 -6.86 -6.81
N PRO A 43 -6.99 -5.51 -6.85
CA PRO A 43 -7.00 -4.70 -5.62
C PRO A 43 -8.13 -5.12 -4.65
N ALA A 44 -9.33 -5.39 -5.16
CA ALA A 44 -10.47 -5.82 -4.33
C ALA A 44 -10.21 -7.17 -3.63
N LEU A 45 -9.41 -8.05 -4.25
CA LEU A 45 -9.02 -9.34 -3.67
C LEU A 45 -7.83 -9.22 -2.69
N LEU A 46 -6.94 -8.25 -2.92
CA LEU A 46 -5.75 -8.00 -2.10
C LEU A 46 -6.08 -7.29 -0.78
N ILE A 47 -6.95 -6.27 -0.81
CA ILE A 47 -7.22 -5.40 0.35
C ILE A 47 -7.64 -6.20 1.61
N PRO A 48 -8.58 -7.17 1.55
CA PRO A 48 -8.96 -7.96 2.73
C PRO A 48 -7.78 -8.70 3.36
N ARG A 49 -6.91 -9.29 2.52
CA ARG A 49 -5.71 -10.01 2.99
C ARG A 49 -4.70 -9.06 3.64
N MET A 50 -4.55 -7.85 3.11
CA MET A 50 -3.65 -6.85 3.69
C MET A 50 -4.15 -6.36 5.04
N LEU A 51 -5.46 -6.11 5.17
CA LEU A 51 -6.09 -5.73 6.43
C LEU A 51 -5.92 -6.83 7.50
N GLU A 52 -6.16 -8.09 7.14
CA GLU A 52 -5.94 -9.23 8.03
C GLU A 52 -4.47 -9.31 8.50
N ARG A 53 -3.51 -9.22 7.56
CA ARG A 53 -2.07 -9.24 7.89
C ARG A 53 -1.62 -8.08 8.76
N ALA A 54 -2.23 -6.91 8.60
CA ALA A 54 -1.97 -5.73 9.42
C ALA A 54 -2.76 -5.73 10.74
N ASN A 55 -3.65 -6.71 10.95
CA ASN A 55 -4.60 -6.75 12.06
C ASN A 55 -5.44 -5.46 12.16
N LEU A 56 -5.94 -4.99 11.01
CA LEU A 56 -6.79 -3.80 10.87
C LEU A 56 -8.16 -4.15 10.32
N LYS A 57 -9.13 -3.27 10.57
CA LYS A 57 -10.45 -3.29 9.96
C LYS A 57 -10.55 -2.22 8.87
N LEU A 58 -11.52 -2.38 7.97
CA LEU A 58 -11.79 -1.38 6.93
C LEU A 58 -12.06 0.02 7.52
N SER A 59 -12.73 0.08 8.67
CA SER A 59 -13.04 1.32 9.40
C SER A 59 -11.80 2.03 9.95
N ASP A 60 -10.66 1.35 10.05
CA ASP A 60 -9.41 1.93 10.54
C ASP A 60 -8.67 2.69 9.42
N ILE A 61 -9.11 2.54 8.16
CA ILE A 61 -8.51 3.17 7.00
C ILE A 61 -9.24 4.48 6.70
N SER A 62 -8.51 5.59 6.86
CA SER A 62 -9.06 6.93 6.58
C SER A 62 -9.06 7.29 5.10
N LEU A 63 -8.18 6.70 4.31
CA LEU A 63 -8.00 7.01 2.89
C LEU A 63 -7.55 5.77 2.12
N PHE A 64 -8.17 5.55 0.96
CA PHE A 64 -7.73 4.58 -0.04
C PHE A 64 -7.19 5.34 -1.25
N GLU A 65 -5.93 5.08 -1.59
CA GLU A 65 -5.31 5.55 -2.84
C GLU A 65 -5.27 4.37 -3.81
N LEU A 66 -6.22 4.35 -4.74
CA LEU A 66 -6.32 3.33 -5.78
C LEU A 66 -5.92 3.94 -7.12
N ASN A 67 -5.07 3.25 -7.88
CA ASN A 67 -4.72 3.72 -9.22
C ASN A 67 -5.91 3.56 -10.17
N GLU A 68 -6.36 4.68 -10.75
CA GLU A 68 -7.53 4.75 -11.64
C GLU A 68 -7.17 4.38 -13.08
N ALA A 69 -6.77 3.12 -13.32
CA ALA A 69 -6.48 2.66 -14.66
C ALA A 69 -7.72 2.70 -15.58
N PHE A 70 -8.91 2.40 -15.03
CA PHE A 70 -10.20 2.43 -15.70
C PHE A 70 -11.30 2.78 -14.70
N SER A 71 -12.37 3.45 -15.15
CA SER A 71 -13.49 3.86 -14.27
C SER A 71 -14.48 2.73 -13.94
N LEU A 72 -14.41 1.59 -14.64
CA LEU A 72 -15.37 0.49 -14.51
C LEU A 72 -15.05 -0.46 -13.34
N VAL A 73 -13.98 -0.15 -12.59
CA VAL A 73 -13.47 -0.94 -11.46
C VAL A 73 -13.28 -0.10 -10.21
#